data_AF-A0A8H7NEU6-F1
#
_entry.id   AF-A0A8H7NEU6-F1
#
_cell.length_a   1.000
_cell.length_b   1.000
_cell.length_c   1.000
_cell.angle_alpha   90.00
_cell.angle_beta   90.00
_cell.angle_gamma   90.00
#
_symmetry.space_group_name_H-M   'P 1'
#
loop_
_entity.id
_entity.type
_entity.pdbx_description
1 polymer ?
#
loop_
_entity_poly.entity_id
_entity_poly.type
_entity_poly.pdbx_seq_one_letter_code
_entity_poly.pdbx_strand_id
1 'polypeptide(L)'
;MDKLTRLASESTISQRCASITRNFLALTRRGAVRILVLVLGLISVIVFIKRSAGLPFNLSEEYQSWFLDNTLDNATIQAMEYSNPIQEPYKNQFWEVGLRLKQVNQWLSEIEQKPRNKDKLHGAVERVIVGLFPFLRTYSQSSPLAALRKSFRPGSRGIVIPVGGSENAIRYAGHLITSLRVVLGCTLPIQIAYAGDGDLSENDKQRILQIEGATDVTFFDVLSVFDDSTLKLADGGGPSKLSPPWAPTWNRSFF
;
A
#
# COMPACT_ATOMS: atom_id res chain seq x y z
N MET A 1 20.16 20.30 76.74
CA MET A 1 18.78 19.86 76.54
C MET A 1 18.19 20.49 75.28
N ASP A 2 18.94 20.44 74.15
CA ASP A 2 18.73 21.41 73.05
C ASP A 2 18.78 20.79 71.63
N LYS A 3 19.16 19.51 71.53
CA LYS A 3 19.30 18.81 70.24
C LYS A 3 18.03 18.06 69.83
N LEU A 4 17.28 17.54 70.81
CA LEU A 4 16.05 16.76 70.58
C LEU A 4 14.84 17.66 70.22
N THR A 5 14.79 18.88 70.75
CA THR A 5 13.76 19.88 70.43
C THR A 5 13.92 20.42 69.00
N ARG A 6 15.16 20.62 68.52
CA ARG A 6 15.43 21.01 67.13
C ARG A 6 15.01 19.94 66.12
N LEU A 7 15.30 18.67 66.37
CA LEU A 7 14.94 17.57 65.46
C LEU A 7 13.42 17.33 65.40
N ALA A 8 12.69 17.54 66.50
CA ALA A 8 11.22 17.49 66.51
C ALA A 8 10.58 18.66 65.75
N SER A 9 11.21 19.85 65.77
CA SER A 9 10.78 21.01 65.00
C SER A 9 10.96 20.80 63.49
N GLU A 10 12.09 20.25 63.06
CA GLU A 10 12.40 20.04 61.63
C GLU A 10 11.51 18.95 60.99
N SER A 11 11.18 17.88 61.72
CA SER A 11 10.28 16.84 61.21
C SER A 11 8.85 17.36 61.00
N THR A 12 8.39 18.23 61.89
CA THR A 12 7.05 18.83 61.83
C THR A 12 6.92 19.84 60.67
N ILE A 13 7.99 20.60 60.38
CA ILE A 13 8.03 21.55 59.26
C ILE A 13 8.07 20.80 57.91
N SER A 14 8.89 19.75 57.81
CA SER A 14 8.98 18.92 56.60
C SER A 14 7.65 18.22 56.27
N GLN A 15 6.97 17.66 57.28
CA GLN A 15 5.65 17.06 57.11
C GLN A 15 4.59 18.08 56.66
N ARG A 16 4.63 19.30 57.20
CA ARG A 16 3.73 20.39 56.78
C ARG A 16 3.98 20.82 55.33
N CYS A 17 5.23 20.98 54.91
CA CYS A 17 5.58 21.32 53.52
C CYS A 17 5.17 20.24 52.51
N ALA A 18 5.31 18.95 52.85
CA ALA A 18 4.89 17.83 52.00
C ALA A 18 3.36 17.69 51.90
N SER A 19 2.60 18.19 52.88
CA SER A 19 1.14 18.23 52.82
C SER A 19 0.62 19.36 51.92
N ILE A 20 1.27 20.54 51.97
CA ILE A 20 0.89 21.72 51.19
C ILE A 20 1.17 21.50 49.70
N THR A 21 2.31 20.92 49.34
CA THR A 21 2.65 20.59 47.95
C THR A 21 1.71 19.57 47.33
N ARG A 22 1.31 18.53 48.08
CA ARG A 22 0.32 17.54 47.61
C ARG A 22 -1.07 18.16 47.40
N ASN A 23 -1.51 19.04 48.30
CA ASN A 23 -2.79 19.73 48.16
C ASN A 23 -2.79 20.73 47.00
N PHE A 24 -1.67 21.40 46.72
CA PHE A 24 -1.52 22.32 45.60
C PHE A 24 -1.53 21.60 44.24
N LEU A 25 -0.86 20.45 44.13
CA LEU A 25 -0.91 19.59 42.93
C LEU A 25 -2.31 18.99 42.70
N ALA A 26 -3.03 18.64 43.77
CA ALA A 26 -4.40 18.14 43.68
C ALA A 26 -5.40 19.23 43.26
N LEU A 27 -5.20 20.48 43.71
CA LEU A 27 -6.04 21.62 43.31
C LEU A 27 -5.87 21.96 41.82
N THR A 28 -4.65 21.96 41.31
CA THR A 28 -4.35 22.27 39.90
C THR A 28 -4.90 21.20 38.94
N ARG A 29 -4.81 19.92 39.30
CA ARG A 29 -5.40 18.81 38.52
C ARG A 29 -6.93 18.86 38.49
N ARG A 30 -7.58 19.23 39.60
CA ARG A 30 -9.05 19.40 39.66
C ARG A 30 -9.52 20.64 38.89
N GLY A 31 -8.73 21.72 38.89
CA GLY A 31 -8.99 22.92 38.08
C GLY A 31 -8.96 22.63 36.58
N ALA A 32 -7.91 21.95 36.10
CA ALA A 32 -7.76 21.60 34.70
C ALA A 32 -8.89 20.68 34.18
N VAL A 33 -9.30 19.68 34.98
CA VAL A 33 -10.42 18.79 34.62
C VAL A 33 -11.74 19.56 34.54
N ARG A 34 -11.99 20.52 35.46
CA ARG A 34 -13.19 21.37 35.42
C ARG A 34 -13.22 22.25 34.18
N ILE A 35 -12.09 22.85 33.80
CA ILE A 35 -11.97 23.65 32.58
C ILE A 35 -12.28 22.79 31.35
N LEU A 36 -11.70 21.60 31.25
CA LEU A 36 -11.95 20.68 30.13
C LEU A 36 -13.44 20.30 30.01
N VAL A 37 -14.08 19.96 31.13
CA VAL A 37 -15.51 19.61 31.16
C VAL A 37 -16.38 20.81 30.75
N LEU A 38 -16.02 22.02 31.18
CA LEU A 38 -16.74 23.24 30.77
C LEU A 38 -16.58 23.50 29.27
N VAL A 39 -15.38 23.36 28.72
CA VAL A 39 -15.13 23.54 27.27
C VAL A 39 -15.90 22.51 26.44
N LEU A 40 -15.86 21.23 26.82
CA LEU A 40 -16.62 20.18 26.15
C LEU A 40 -18.13 20.39 26.27
N GLY A 41 -18.60 20.84 27.44
CA GLY A 41 -20.00 21.21 27.65
C GLY A 41 -20.44 22.36 26.75
N LEU A 42 -19.61 23.39 26.61
CA LEU A 42 -19.89 24.56 25.77
C LEU A 42 -19.94 24.18 24.28
N ILE A 43 -19.03 23.31 23.84
CA ILE A 43 -19.04 22.75 22.48
C ILE A 43 -20.34 21.94 22.25
N SER A 44 -20.74 21.11 23.21
CA SER A 44 -21.99 20.32 23.13
C SER A 44 -23.23 21.21 23.04
N VAL A 45 -23.28 22.29 23.82
CA VAL A 45 -24.38 23.28 23.79
C VAL A 45 -24.42 23.99 22.44
N ILE A 46 -23.28 24.40 21.89
CA ILE A 46 -23.21 25.02 20.55
C ILE A 46 -23.70 24.05 19.46
N VAL A 47 -23.32 22.77 19.54
CA VAL A 47 -23.79 21.73 18.61
C VAL A 47 -25.30 21.51 18.74
N PHE A 48 -25.83 21.48 19.97
CA PHE A 48 -27.26 21.30 20.23
C PHE A 48 -28.08 22.48 19.69
N ILE A 49 -27.65 23.72 19.94
CA ILE A 49 -28.32 24.93 19.44
C ILE A 49 -28.33 24.92 17.90
N LYS A 50 -27.19 24.66 17.25
CA LYS A 50 -27.12 24.61 15.77
C LYS A 50 -27.99 23.50 15.18
N ARG A 51 -28.04 22.32 15.82
CA ARG A 51 -28.89 21.20 15.41
C ARG A 51 -30.38 21.53 15.53
N SER A 52 -30.78 22.25 16.59
CA SER A 52 -32.17 22.70 16.77
C SER A 52 -32.59 23.75 15.74
N ALA A 53 -31.64 24.55 15.25
CA ALA A 53 -31.87 25.59 14.24
C ALA A 53 -31.77 25.10 12.79
N GLY A 54 -31.47 23.81 12.56
CA GLY A 54 -31.30 23.25 11.21
C GLY A 54 -30.10 23.82 10.44
N LEU A 55 -29.18 24.51 11.12
CA LEU A 55 -28.01 25.13 10.50
C LEU A 55 -26.87 24.10 10.35
N PRO A 56 -26.22 24.00 9.18
CA PRO A 56 -25.07 23.12 9.03
C PRO A 56 -23.94 23.56 9.97
N PHE A 57 -23.32 22.57 10.64
CA PHE A 57 -22.10 22.80 11.39
C PHE A 57 -20.94 22.98 10.40
N ASN A 58 -20.80 24.18 9.85
CA ASN A 58 -19.58 24.56 9.15
C ASN A 58 -18.54 24.93 10.20
N LEU A 59 -17.53 24.07 10.38
CA LEU A 59 -16.25 24.46 10.96
C LEU A 59 -15.74 25.69 10.18
N SER A 60 -15.13 26.66 10.86
CA SER A 60 -14.53 27.79 10.15
C SER A 60 -13.54 27.26 9.10
N GLU A 61 -13.40 27.96 7.98
CA GLU A 61 -12.51 27.54 6.90
C GLU A 61 -11.08 27.29 7.40
N GLU A 62 -10.67 28.01 8.45
CA GLU A 62 -9.38 27.91 9.13
C GLU A 62 -9.20 26.59 9.90
N TYR A 63 -10.24 26.11 10.60
CA TYR A 63 -10.20 24.78 11.25
C TYR A 63 -10.18 23.65 10.21
N GLN A 64 -10.91 23.82 9.10
CA GLN A 64 -10.89 22.85 8.00
C GLN A 64 -9.54 22.80 7.31
N SER A 65 -8.89 23.95 7.06
CA SER A 65 -7.55 24.00 6.48
C SER A 65 -6.51 23.37 7.41
N TRP A 66 -6.56 23.65 8.71
CA TRP A 66 -5.65 23.05 9.69
C TRP A 66 -5.78 21.52 9.75
N PHE A 67 -7.01 21.00 9.80
CA PHE A 67 -7.22 19.54 9.84
C PHE A 67 -6.75 18.85 8.55
N LEU A 68 -7.01 19.48 7.40
CA LEU A 68 -6.55 18.98 6.10
C LEU A 68 -5.03 18.97 5.99
N ASP A 69 -4.35 20.05 6.41
CA ASP A 69 -2.89 20.14 6.32
C ASP A 69 -2.23 19.08 7.22
N ASN A 70 -2.71 18.89 8.46
CA ASN A 70 -2.22 17.80 9.33
C ASN A 70 -2.46 16.40 8.73
N THR A 71 -3.59 16.19 8.05
CA THR A 71 -3.88 14.90 7.41
C THR A 71 -2.92 14.63 6.25
N LEU A 72 -2.62 15.66 5.46
CA LEU A 72 -1.67 15.57 4.35
C LEU A 72 -0.23 15.42 4.82
N ASP A 73 0.17 16.14 5.87
CA ASP A 73 1.50 16.00 6.46
C ASP A 73 1.68 14.58 7.01
N ASN A 74 0.68 14.04 7.70
CA ASN A 74 0.67 12.65 8.13
C ASN A 74 0.78 11.66 6.95
N ALA A 75 0.01 11.87 5.88
CA ALA A 75 0.11 11.03 4.69
C ALA A 75 1.50 11.08 4.03
N THR A 76 2.14 12.26 3.98
CA THR A 76 3.50 12.37 3.45
C THR A 76 4.54 11.71 4.34
N ILE A 77 4.40 11.78 5.66
CA ILE A 77 5.27 11.10 6.62
C ILE A 77 5.12 9.58 6.49
N GLN A 78 3.88 9.09 6.48
CA GLN A 78 3.58 7.67 6.26
C GLN A 78 4.10 7.19 4.91
N ALA A 79 4.00 8.00 3.87
CA ALA A 79 4.53 7.67 2.55
C ALA A 79 6.06 7.54 2.55
N MET A 80 6.78 8.31 3.36
CA MET A 80 8.23 8.13 3.52
C MET A 80 8.54 6.76 4.12
N GLU A 81 7.84 6.37 5.19
CA GLU A 81 8.01 5.06 5.84
C GLU A 81 7.67 3.91 4.87
N TYR A 82 6.51 3.99 4.21
CA TYR A 82 5.99 2.92 3.33
C TYR A 82 6.71 2.80 2.00
N SER A 83 7.50 3.80 1.61
CA SER A 83 8.31 3.75 0.39
C SER A 83 9.56 2.90 0.51
N ASN A 84 9.98 2.55 1.73
CA ASN A 84 11.16 1.73 1.93
C ASN A 84 10.89 0.29 1.46
N PRO A 85 11.80 -0.33 0.68
CA PRO A 85 11.62 -1.72 0.25
C PRO A 85 11.57 -2.64 1.47
N ILE A 86 10.73 -3.67 1.41
CA ILE A 86 10.69 -4.70 2.45
C ILE A 86 12.02 -5.46 2.40
N GLN A 87 12.64 -5.64 3.55
CA GLN A 87 13.91 -6.34 3.68
C GLN A 87 13.67 -7.80 4.07
N GLU A 88 14.66 -8.64 3.79
CA GLU A 88 14.69 -10.00 4.31
C GLU A 88 14.76 -10.00 5.85
N PRO A 89 14.13 -10.97 6.55
CA PRO A 89 13.43 -12.14 6.04
C PRO A 89 11.93 -11.90 5.71
N TYR A 90 11.53 -12.21 4.48
CA TYR A 90 10.19 -11.91 3.94
C TYR A 90 9.03 -12.70 4.58
N LYS A 91 9.30 -13.89 5.14
CA LYS A 91 8.28 -14.85 5.61
C LYS A 91 7.26 -14.23 6.58
N ASN A 92 7.71 -13.33 7.44
CA ASN A 92 6.86 -12.73 8.49
C ASN A 92 6.39 -11.31 8.15
N GLN A 93 6.76 -10.79 6.97
CA GLN A 93 6.55 -9.40 6.58
C GLN A 93 5.80 -9.26 5.24
N PHE A 94 5.51 -10.38 4.55
CA PHE A 94 4.82 -10.34 3.25
C PHE A 94 3.43 -9.66 3.31
N TRP A 95 2.74 -9.76 4.46
CA TRP A 95 1.45 -9.11 4.69
C TRP A 95 1.53 -7.57 4.66
N GLU A 96 2.73 -7.01 4.90
CA GLU A 96 2.95 -5.58 4.96
C GLU A 96 2.73 -4.89 3.61
N VAL A 97 3.07 -5.53 2.49
CA VAL A 97 2.76 -5.00 1.14
C VAL A 97 1.27 -4.75 1.00
N GLY A 98 0.46 -5.72 1.42
CA GLY A 98 -1.00 -5.63 1.37
C GLY A 98 -1.55 -4.52 2.26
N LEU A 99 -0.98 -4.34 3.46
CA LEU A 99 -1.36 -3.25 4.35
C LEU A 99 -1.03 -1.88 3.73
N ARG A 100 0.19 -1.71 3.21
CA ARG A 100 0.64 -0.46 2.57
C ARG A 100 -0.21 -0.13 1.35
N LEU A 101 -0.53 -1.13 0.51
CA LEU A 101 -1.44 -0.96 -0.63
C LEU A 101 -2.86 -0.58 -0.22
N LYS A 102 -3.38 -1.12 0.89
CA LYS A 102 -4.68 -0.72 1.42
C LYS A 102 -4.71 0.76 1.74
N GLN A 103 -3.65 1.29 2.36
CA GLN A 103 -3.53 2.72 2.65
C GLN A 103 -3.44 3.55 1.35
N VAL A 104 -2.68 3.10 0.37
CA VAL A 104 -2.59 3.76 -0.95
C VAL A 104 -3.96 3.82 -1.63
N ASN A 105 -4.74 2.75 -1.60
CA ASN A 105 -6.09 2.73 -2.17
C ASN A 105 -7.04 3.71 -1.45
N GLN A 106 -6.90 3.87 -0.14
CA GLN A 106 -7.65 4.88 0.60
C GLN A 106 -7.28 6.28 0.11
N TRP A 107 -5.99 6.60 0.01
CA TRP A 107 -5.53 7.88 -0.51
C TRP A 107 -5.99 8.14 -1.95
N LEU A 108 -5.95 7.13 -2.83
CA LEU A 108 -6.49 7.23 -4.19
C LEU A 108 -8.00 7.54 -4.19
N SER A 109 -8.77 6.92 -3.30
CA SER A 109 -10.20 7.18 -3.16
C SER A 109 -10.47 8.61 -2.68
N GLU A 110 -9.65 9.12 -1.76
CA GLU A 110 -9.73 10.49 -1.25
C GLU A 110 -9.40 11.52 -2.34
N ILE A 111 -8.40 11.25 -3.17
CA ILE A 111 -8.06 12.06 -4.36
C ILE A 111 -9.27 12.15 -5.30
N GLU A 112 -9.95 11.04 -5.57
CA GLU A 112 -11.09 11.01 -6.48
C GLU A 112 -12.30 11.79 -5.93
N GLN A 113 -12.54 11.71 -4.62
CA GLN A 113 -13.71 12.33 -3.97
C GLN A 113 -13.51 13.81 -3.59
N LYS A 114 -12.29 14.24 -3.23
CA LYS A 114 -12.02 15.58 -2.71
C LYS A 114 -10.94 16.27 -3.55
N PRO A 115 -11.26 17.32 -4.32
CA PRO A 115 -10.29 17.96 -5.23
C PRO A 115 -9.25 18.86 -4.54
N ARG A 116 -9.36 19.09 -3.23
CA ARG A 116 -8.44 19.97 -2.50
C ARG A 116 -7.14 19.21 -2.19
N ASN A 117 -5.99 19.79 -2.52
CA ASN A 117 -4.64 19.26 -2.25
C ASN A 117 -4.28 17.91 -2.91
N LYS A 118 -4.89 17.62 -4.06
CA LYS A 118 -4.62 16.40 -4.87
C LYS A 118 -3.14 16.17 -5.12
N ASP A 119 -2.37 17.22 -5.44
CA ASP A 119 -0.99 17.09 -5.88
C ASP A 119 -0.05 16.51 -4.81
N LYS A 120 -0.20 16.95 -3.55
CA LYS A 120 0.58 16.44 -2.41
C LYS A 120 0.27 14.95 -2.18
N LEU A 121 -1.01 14.56 -2.22
CA LEU A 121 -1.44 13.17 -2.00
C LEU A 121 -1.06 12.27 -3.19
N HIS A 122 -1.15 12.77 -4.42
CA HIS A 122 -0.61 12.11 -5.60
C HIS A 122 0.88 11.84 -5.46
N GLY A 123 1.66 12.83 -5.01
CA GLY A 123 3.10 12.65 -4.77
C GLY A 123 3.40 11.58 -3.70
N ALA A 124 2.61 11.52 -2.64
CA ALA A 124 2.71 10.48 -1.61
C ALA A 124 2.41 9.08 -2.18
N VAL A 125 1.33 8.94 -2.95
CA VAL A 125 0.94 7.70 -3.62
C VAL A 125 2.02 7.22 -4.59
N GLU A 126 2.47 8.09 -5.49
CA GLU A 126 3.51 7.77 -6.47
C GLU A 126 4.79 7.30 -5.77
N ARG A 127 5.20 7.97 -4.69
CA ARG A 127 6.39 7.59 -3.92
C ARG A 127 6.28 6.19 -3.34
N VAL A 128 5.17 5.85 -2.69
CA VAL A 128 4.97 4.51 -2.10
C VAL A 128 4.91 3.45 -3.20
N ILE A 129 4.18 3.71 -4.28
CA ILE A 129 4.01 2.76 -5.38
C ILE A 129 5.33 2.49 -6.09
N VAL A 130 6.17 3.50 -6.30
CA VAL A 130 7.51 3.31 -6.88
C VAL A 130 8.44 2.53 -5.94
N GLY A 131 8.29 2.69 -4.63
CA GLY A 131 9.03 1.90 -3.64
C GLY A 131 8.62 0.43 -3.62
N LEU A 132 7.31 0.16 -3.71
CA LEU A 132 6.76 -1.21 -3.71
C LEU A 132 6.88 -1.91 -5.08
N PHE A 133 6.78 -1.17 -6.17
CA PHE A 133 6.77 -1.67 -7.54
C PHE A 133 7.76 -0.89 -8.43
N PRO A 134 9.07 -1.13 -8.28
CA PRO A 134 10.10 -0.37 -8.99
C PRO A 134 9.97 -0.43 -10.53
N PHE A 135 9.45 -1.53 -11.07
CA PHE A 135 9.25 -1.74 -12.51
C PHE A 135 8.31 -0.71 -13.16
N LEU A 136 7.51 0.02 -12.37
CA LEU A 136 6.63 1.05 -12.92
C LEU A 136 7.40 2.27 -13.46
N ARG A 137 8.66 2.47 -13.06
CA ARG A 137 9.50 3.58 -13.55
C ARG A 137 9.69 3.57 -15.07
N THR A 138 9.50 2.43 -15.73
CA THR A 138 9.56 2.30 -17.19
C THR A 138 8.49 3.15 -17.90
N TYR A 139 7.34 3.41 -17.26
CA TYR A 139 6.25 4.19 -17.87
C TYR A 139 6.48 5.71 -17.85
N SER A 140 7.16 6.23 -16.81
CA SER A 140 7.44 7.66 -16.65
C SER A 140 8.43 7.87 -15.51
N GLN A 141 9.27 8.91 -15.58
CA GLN A 141 10.18 9.26 -14.48
C GLN A 141 9.51 10.02 -13.33
N SER A 142 8.50 10.85 -13.63
CA SER A 142 7.88 11.75 -12.64
C SER A 142 6.59 11.21 -12.00
N SER A 143 5.70 10.56 -12.77
CA SER A 143 4.46 9.97 -12.26
C SER A 143 4.13 8.62 -12.91
N PRO A 144 4.86 7.55 -12.54
CA PRO A 144 4.68 6.19 -13.05
C PRO A 144 3.25 5.66 -13.00
N LEU A 145 2.58 5.76 -11.86
CA LEU A 145 1.24 5.20 -11.68
C LEU A 145 0.21 5.99 -12.50
N ALA A 146 0.30 7.31 -12.49
CA ALA A 146 -0.58 8.16 -13.29
C ALA A 146 -0.41 7.91 -14.79
N ALA A 147 0.83 7.73 -15.26
CA ALA A 147 1.12 7.38 -16.65
C ALA A 147 0.52 6.01 -17.02
N LEU A 148 0.69 5.00 -16.16
CA LEU A 148 0.08 3.68 -16.35
C LEU A 148 -1.45 3.76 -16.37
N ARG A 149 -2.07 4.46 -15.41
CA ARG A 149 -3.54 4.60 -15.36
C ARG A 149 -4.10 5.30 -16.60
N LYS A 150 -3.35 6.23 -17.21
CA LYS A 150 -3.72 6.91 -18.45
C LYS A 150 -3.61 5.99 -19.68
N SER A 151 -2.79 4.93 -19.63
CA SER A 151 -2.67 3.99 -20.77
C SER A 151 -3.89 3.07 -20.89
N PHE A 152 -4.65 2.89 -19.81
CA PHE A 152 -5.85 2.06 -19.80
C PHE A 152 -6.96 2.67 -20.66
N ARG A 153 -7.40 1.91 -21.66
CA ARG A 153 -8.54 2.26 -22.50
C ARG A 153 -9.82 1.69 -21.88
N PRO A 154 -10.80 2.52 -21.48
CA PRO A 154 -12.05 2.01 -20.92
C PRO A 154 -12.72 1.00 -21.85
N GLY A 155 -13.17 -0.13 -21.29
CA GLY A 155 -13.82 -1.21 -22.05
C GLY A 155 -12.87 -2.10 -22.86
N SER A 156 -11.56 -1.81 -22.91
CA SER A 156 -10.59 -2.73 -23.50
C SER A 156 -10.48 -4.00 -22.67
N ARG A 157 -10.49 -5.15 -23.33
CA ARG A 157 -10.38 -6.47 -22.71
C ARG A 157 -9.48 -7.35 -23.57
N GLY A 158 -8.72 -8.22 -22.93
CA GLY A 158 -7.83 -9.17 -23.59
C GLY A 158 -7.48 -10.30 -22.62
N ILE A 159 -6.91 -11.36 -23.18
CA ILE A 159 -6.47 -12.52 -22.41
C ILE A 159 -4.95 -12.55 -22.48
N VAL A 160 -4.29 -12.59 -21.32
CA VAL A 160 -2.85 -12.78 -21.23
C VAL A 160 -2.58 -14.22 -20.77
N ILE A 161 -1.82 -14.98 -21.55
CA ILE A 161 -1.43 -16.35 -21.23
C ILE A 161 0.08 -16.36 -20.97
N PRO A 162 0.54 -16.57 -19.73
CA PRO A 162 1.96 -16.77 -19.47
C PRO A 162 2.38 -18.15 -19.97
N VAL A 163 3.41 -18.21 -20.81
CA VAL A 163 3.91 -19.45 -21.41
C VAL A 163 5.42 -19.50 -21.26
N GLY A 164 5.91 -20.55 -20.63
CA GLY A 164 7.34 -20.85 -20.60
C GLY A 164 7.76 -21.82 -21.71
N GLY A 165 9.08 -21.96 -21.90
CA GLY A 165 9.70 -22.73 -22.99
C GLY A 165 9.53 -24.24 -23.01
N SER A 166 8.96 -24.81 -21.96
CA SER A 166 8.81 -26.26 -21.88
C SER A 166 7.79 -26.76 -22.91
N GLU A 167 8.05 -27.92 -23.51
CA GLU A 167 7.15 -28.57 -24.47
C GLU A 167 5.71 -28.72 -23.92
N ASN A 168 5.58 -29.03 -22.63
CA ASN A 168 4.28 -29.14 -21.97
C ASN A 168 3.55 -27.79 -21.90
N ALA A 169 4.25 -26.70 -21.58
CA ALA A 169 3.66 -25.37 -21.50
C ALA A 169 3.14 -24.91 -22.87
N ILE A 170 3.90 -25.14 -23.94
CA ILE A 170 3.48 -24.86 -25.32
C ILE A 170 2.22 -25.67 -25.67
N ARG A 171 2.19 -26.96 -25.34
CA ARG A 171 1.02 -27.82 -25.55
C ARG A 171 -0.21 -27.33 -24.80
N TYR A 172 -0.07 -26.96 -23.53
CA TYR A 172 -1.18 -26.43 -22.72
C TYR A 172 -1.67 -25.08 -23.24
N ALA A 173 -0.76 -24.20 -23.66
CA ALA A 173 -1.12 -22.94 -24.31
C ALA A 173 -1.93 -23.18 -25.58
N GLY A 174 -1.49 -24.14 -26.41
CA GLY A 174 -2.22 -24.57 -27.60
C GLY A 174 -3.64 -25.04 -27.31
N HIS A 175 -3.79 -25.98 -26.38
CA HIS A 175 -5.11 -26.46 -25.95
C HIS A 175 -6.02 -25.33 -25.44
N LEU A 176 -5.46 -24.39 -24.68
CA LEU A 176 -6.22 -23.25 -24.16
C LEU A 176 -6.67 -22.32 -25.30
N ILE A 177 -5.77 -21.98 -26.22
CA ILE A 177 -6.07 -21.11 -27.37
C ILE A 177 -7.16 -21.74 -28.24
N THR A 178 -7.01 -23.01 -28.61
CA THR A 178 -8.01 -23.73 -29.42
C THR A 178 -9.34 -23.84 -28.68
N SER A 179 -9.34 -24.11 -27.37
CA SER A 179 -10.59 -24.15 -26.59
C SER A 179 -11.28 -22.79 -26.57
N LEU A 180 -10.54 -21.70 -26.37
CA LEU A 180 -11.09 -20.36 -26.37
C LEU A 180 -11.65 -19.97 -27.74
N ARG A 181 -10.90 -20.22 -28.81
CA ARG A 181 -11.21 -19.75 -30.16
C ARG A 181 -12.21 -20.63 -30.88
N VAL A 182 -11.98 -21.95 -30.88
CA VAL A 182 -12.75 -22.91 -31.69
C VAL A 182 -13.97 -23.41 -30.92
N VAL A 183 -13.80 -23.79 -29.65
CA VAL A 183 -14.90 -24.39 -28.87
C VAL A 183 -15.81 -23.31 -28.30
N LEU A 184 -15.24 -22.26 -27.70
CA LEU A 184 -16.01 -21.21 -27.03
C LEU A 184 -16.30 -19.99 -27.92
N GLY A 185 -15.71 -19.89 -29.12
CA GLY A 185 -15.92 -18.77 -30.03
C GLY A 185 -15.47 -17.42 -29.47
N CYS A 186 -14.55 -17.39 -28.52
CA CYS A 186 -14.02 -16.16 -27.94
C CYS A 186 -13.26 -15.36 -29.00
N THR A 187 -13.53 -14.06 -29.09
CA THR A 187 -12.90 -13.13 -30.04
C THR A 187 -12.02 -12.08 -29.37
N LEU A 188 -11.80 -12.18 -28.05
CA LEU A 188 -10.92 -11.26 -27.33
C LEU A 188 -9.47 -11.44 -27.79
N PRO A 189 -8.67 -10.38 -27.92
CA PRO A 189 -7.26 -10.50 -28.29
C PRO A 189 -6.50 -11.33 -27.25
N ILE A 190 -5.64 -12.23 -27.72
CA ILE A 190 -4.79 -13.07 -26.87
C ILE A 190 -3.35 -12.58 -26.98
N GLN A 191 -2.69 -12.42 -25.84
CA GLN A 191 -1.26 -12.09 -25.76
C GLN A 191 -0.54 -13.15 -24.94
N ILE A 192 0.55 -13.67 -25.47
CA ILE A 192 1.43 -14.62 -24.80
C ILE A 192 2.56 -13.86 -24.14
N ALA A 193 2.63 -13.96 -22.82
CA ALA A 193 3.71 -13.39 -22.02
C ALA A 193 4.79 -14.46 -21.80
N TYR A 194 6.05 -14.14 -22.13
CA TYR A 194 7.20 -15.04 -22.01
C TYR A 194 8.42 -14.30 -21.44
N ALA A 195 9.43 -15.02 -20.92
CA ALA A 195 10.62 -14.41 -20.30
C ALA A 195 11.87 -14.53 -21.18
N GLY A 196 11.95 -13.72 -22.24
CA GLY A 196 13.07 -13.71 -23.17
C GLY A 196 13.15 -14.92 -24.10
N ASP A 197 14.03 -14.85 -25.10
CA ASP A 197 14.13 -15.89 -26.14
C ASP A 197 14.72 -17.22 -25.63
N GLY A 198 15.38 -17.20 -24.46
CA GLY A 198 15.83 -18.41 -23.77
C GLY A 198 14.69 -19.18 -23.11
N ASP A 199 13.60 -18.49 -22.76
CA ASP A 199 12.36 -19.12 -22.33
C ASP A 199 11.55 -19.56 -23.55
N LEU A 200 11.12 -18.65 -24.44
CA LEU A 200 10.34 -19.02 -25.61
C LEU A 200 11.08 -18.72 -26.92
N SER A 201 11.59 -19.76 -27.58
CA SER A 201 12.33 -19.63 -28.83
C SER A 201 11.43 -19.16 -29.99
N GLU A 202 12.02 -18.53 -31.02
CA GLU A 202 11.27 -18.16 -32.22
C GLU A 202 10.57 -19.35 -32.89
N ASN A 203 11.19 -20.53 -32.87
CA ASN A 203 10.57 -21.74 -33.40
C ASN A 203 9.31 -22.11 -32.61
N ASP A 204 9.33 -21.97 -31.29
CA ASP A 204 8.15 -22.23 -30.46
C ASP A 204 7.06 -21.18 -30.64
N LYS A 205 7.41 -19.91 -30.84
CA LYS A 205 6.44 -18.86 -31.22
C LYS A 205 5.75 -19.22 -32.55
N GLN A 206 6.51 -19.67 -33.55
CA GLN A 206 5.94 -20.13 -34.82
C GLN A 206 5.03 -21.36 -34.65
N ARG A 207 5.43 -22.33 -33.82
CA ARG A 207 4.60 -23.50 -33.50
C ARG A 207 3.26 -23.09 -32.90
N ILE A 208 3.24 -22.10 -32.03
CA ILE A 208 2.01 -21.57 -31.43
C ILE A 208 1.13 -20.87 -32.47
N LEU A 209 1.72 -20.06 -33.36
CA LEU A 209 0.98 -19.37 -34.42
C LEU A 209 0.35 -20.33 -35.45
N GLN A 210 0.90 -21.55 -35.58
CA GLN A 210 0.35 -22.60 -36.45
C GLN A 210 -0.87 -23.32 -35.84
N ILE A 211 -1.19 -23.06 -34.57
CA ILE A 211 -2.33 -23.69 -33.89
C ILE A 211 -3.63 -23.09 -34.42
N GLU A 212 -4.63 -23.95 -34.59
CA GLU A 212 -5.96 -23.53 -35.03
C GLU A 212 -6.55 -22.50 -34.05
N GLY A 213 -6.91 -21.33 -34.58
CA GLY A 213 -7.44 -20.20 -33.82
C GLY A 213 -6.39 -19.22 -33.30
N ALA A 214 -5.09 -19.46 -33.49
CA ALA A 214 -4.01 -18.61 -32.98
C ALA A 214 -3.59 -17.44 -33.91
N THR A 215 -4.40 -17.10 -34.92
CA THR A 215 -4.02 -16.15 -35.98
C THR A 215 -3.84 -14.70 -35.51
N ASP A 216 -4.43 -14.32 -34.39
CA ASP A 216 -4.37 -12.98 -33.81
C ASP A 216 -3.64 -12.94 -32.45
N VAL A 217 -2.86 -13.99 -32.15
CA VAL A 217 -2.04 -14.07 -30.95
C VAL A 217 -0.83 -13.16 -31.08
N THR A 218 -0.59 -12.34 -30.06
CA THR A 218 0.60 -11.47 -29.96
C THR A 218 1.56 -11.99 -28.89
N PHE A 219 2.84 -11.63 -28.97
CA PHE A 219 3.85 -12.03 -27.99
C PHE A 219 4.37 -10.81 -27.23
N PHE A 220 4.62 -10.98 -25.94
CA PHE A 220 5.11 -9.94 -25.06
C PHE A 220 6.24 -10.50 -24.20
N ASP A 221 7.44 -9.95 -24.39
CA ASP A 221 8.59 -10.28 -23.55
C ASP A 221 8.51 -9.52 -22.23
N VAL A 222 8.33 -10.25 -21.14
CA VAL A 222 8.25 -9.72 -19.79
C VAL A 222 9.59 -9.11 -19.37
N LEU A 223 10.72 -9.60 -19.87
CA LEU A 223 12.04 -9.05 -19.56
C LEU A 223 12.25 -7.64 -20.15
N SER A 224 11.41 -7.21 -21.09
CA SER A 224 11.42 -5.83 -21.58
C SER A 224 10.99 -4.81 -20.53
N VAL A 225 10.25 -5.24 -19.50
CA VAL A 225 9.72 -4.39 -18.42
C VAL A 225 10.39 -4.71 -17.08
N PHE A 226 10.73 -5.97 -16.85
CA PHE A 226 11.27 -6.45 -15.59
C PHE A 226 12.77 -6.69 -15.67
N ASP A 227 13.51 -6.10 -14.74
CA ASP A 227 14.96 -6.30 -14.64
C ASP A 227 15.27 -7.71 -14.08
N ASP A 228 15.81 -8.55 -14.96
CA ASP A 228 16.09 -9.95 -14.69
C ASP A 228 17.21 -10.17 -13.66
N SER A 229 18.02 -9.14 -13.38
CA SER A 229 19.04 -9.19 -12.32
C SER A 229 18.44 -9.44 -10.93
N THR A 230 17.17 -9.09 -10.75
CA THR A 230 16.44 -9.24 -9.48
C THR A 230 15.50 -10.43 -9.45
N LEU A 231 14.83 -10.74 -10.57
CA LEU A 231 13.76 -11.74 -10.61
C LEU A 231 14.19 -13.10 -11.16
N LYS A 232 15.32 -13.19 -11.88
CA LYS A 232 15.84 -14.43 -12.48
C LYS A 232 14.76 -15.24 -13.23
N LEU A 233 13.89 -14.54 -13.95
CA LEU A 233 12.79 -15.12 -14.72
C LEU A 233 13.33 -15.93 -15.90
N ALA A 234 14.43 -15.49 -16.53
CA ALA A 234 15.04 -16.19 -17.67
C ALA A 234 15.61 -17.59 -17.29
N ASP A 235 16.04 -17.77 -16.04
CA ASP A 235 16.65 -19.02 -15.55
C ASP A 235 15.62 -20.12 -15.19
N GLY A 236 14.35 -19.97 -15.61
CA GLY A 236 13.24 -20.81 -15.15
C GLY A 236 12.97 -20.65 -13.65
N GLY A 237 13.40 -19.52 -13.08
CA GLY A 237 13.31 -19.17 -11.67
C GLY A 237 11.89 -18.78 -11.28
N GLY A 238 10.96 -19.74 -11.34
CA GLY A 238 9.82 -19.69 -10.41
C GLY A 238 10.32 -19.61 -8.96
N PRO A 239 9.46 -19.24 -7.98
CA PRO A 239 9.83 -19.02 -6.58
C PRO A 239 10.50 -20.23 -5.88
N SER A 240 10.59 -21.38 -6.55
CA SER A 240 11.42 -22.53 -6.21
C SER A 240 12.91 -22.23 -5.94
N LYS A 241 13.50 -21.15 -6.48
CA LYS A 241 14.91 -20.78 -6.17
C LYS A 241 15.07 -19.74 -5.05
N LEU A 242 13.97 -19.19 -4.53
CA LEU A 242 13.96 -18.38 -3.30
C LEU A 242 13.67 -19.22 -2.04
N SER A 243 13.81 -20.54 -2.16
CA SER A 243 13.69 -21.49 -1.05
C SER A 243 14.84 -21.29 -0.06
N PRO A 244 14.61 -20.88 1.20
CA PRO A 244 15.64 -20.98 2.23
C PRO A 244 16.06 -22.45 2.39
N PRO A 245 17.29 -22.74 2.87
CA PRO A 245 17.85 -24.10 2.95
C PRO A 245 17.06 -25.12 3.79
N TRP A 246 15.95 -24.72 4.41
CA TRP A 246 15.04 -25.58 5.19
C TRP A 246 13.65 -25.78 4.55
N ALA A 247 13.35 -25.18 3.38
CA ALA A 247 12.07 -25.40 2.72
C ALA A 247 12.01 -26.83 2.12
N PRO A 248 10.95 -27.61 2.38
CA PRO A 248 10.82 -28.94 1.80
C PRO A 248 10.76 -28.82 0.28
N THR A 249 11.68 -29.52 -0.40
CA THR A 249 11.69 -29.64 -1.84
C THR A 249 10.35 -30.21 -2.29
N TRP A 250 9.59 -29.43 -3.06
CA TRP A 250 8.42 -29.94 -3.76
C TRP A 250 8.91 -30.98 -4.77
N ASN A 251 8.85 -32.25 -4.34
CA ASN A 251 9.24 -33.40 -5.12
C ASN A 251 8.35 -33.48 -6.36
N ARG A 252 8.95 -33.55 -7.56
CA ARG A 252 8.25 -33.71 -8.85
C ARG A 252 7.67 -35.13 -8.98
N SER A 253 6.74 -35.49 -8.11
CA SER A 253 6.02 -36.77 -8.14
C SER A 253 4.54 -36.61 -7.79
N PHE A 254 3.98 -35.45 -8.10
CA PHE A 254 2.53 -35.29 -8.30
C PHE A 254 2.31 -34.42 -9.52
N PHE A 255 2.37 -35.07 -10.69
CA PHE A 255 1.55 -34.91 -11.90
C PHE A 255 2.22 -35.72 -13.01
#